data_AF-A0A7X7C5P7-F1
#
_entry.id   AF-A0A7X7C5P7-F1
#
_cell.length_a   1.000
_cell.length_b   1.000
_cell.length_c   1.000
_cell.angle_alpha   90.00
_cell.angle_beta   90.00
_cell.angle_gamma   90.00
#
_symmetry.space_group_name_H-M   'P 1'
#
loop_
_entity.id
_entity.type
_entity.pdbx_description
1 polymer ?
#
loop_
_entity_poly.entity_id
_entity_poly.type
_entity_poly.pdbx_seq_one_letter_code
_entity_poly.pdbx_strand_id
1 'polypeptide(L)'
;LLDGLVIDDSNPYHTPDQEYVGTKVKRRERGVSKKDRTSMSFFTAFGLSLKNLATKKWRTFLIAFAGSIGIIGIALVLSVANGFQNYINKMQSDTLSGYPLEISSSTFDLEALMDMRPDNALPIYPTEEKVFINKVSQMTMEIKNDLTQEYVDNVIKKIDSKLYNAISYQYGIQFNVFKLTESLVGSAYYKLNTSTWNEIPKADDPENPYNFFETQYDVLDGHLPENEKEIVLVVNKYNQISDLVLVSLGIGFSEEQTSIDFSDILGTTYQVLLNDGLYNYTGTKFEKISGNNNFILPANFPEDDVITLEIVGIVRANEDTEIGALTGAVGYTADLTEALLENAQQSEIIQWMEANPTLNPFDGNVYHISSDVAEQLRIQDLIKLGGMKKPKSIKIYPVNFDAKEEIKNYLDEYNDARKEEAIREYYESLGVTEATATPQQKKEAAKIGKESGVYYTDLMGVLVSSLNILIDAISIVLIVFTSISLVVSSIMIGIITYISVLERTKEIGILRSIGARKKDIARVFNAEAITIGLLAGLIGIGITLLSLIPINILLKHLTSINNLALINPLDAVILIAISVFLTFIAGLIPASMAAKRDPVIALRTE
;
A
#
# COMPACT_ATOMS: atom_id res chain seq x y z
N LEU A 1 9.13 21.62 68.09
CA LEU A 1 8.62 20.26 68.39
C LEU A 1 7.16 20.41 68.79
N LEU A 2 6.24 20.00 67.92
CA LEU A 2 4.78 20.06 68.16
C LEU A 2 4.21 18.72 68.66
N ASP A 3 5.10 17.79 68.96
CA ASP A 3 4.86 16.42 69.40
C ASP A 3 5.64 16.06 70.67
N GLY A 4 6.42 16.98 71.23
CA GLY A 4 7.05 16.81 72.54
C GLY A 4 6.23 17.48 73.64
N LEU A 5 5.52 16.68 74.46
CA LEU A 5 5.07 17.14 75.77
C LEU A 5 6.26 17.05 76.72
N VAL A 6 6.67 18.18 77.31
CA VAL A 6 7.58 18.16 78.47
C VAL A 6 6.77 17.58 79.64
N ILE A 7 7.07 16.34 79.99
CA ILE A 7 6.38 15.57 81.03
C ILE A 7 6.99 15.78 82.42
N ASP A 8 8.21 16.33 82.49
CA ASP A 8 8.89 16.65 83.75
C ASP A 8 9.97 17.73 83.52
N ASP A 9 10.16 18.62 84.49
CA ASP A 9 11.21 19.65 84.50
C ASP A 9 11.93 19.60 85.85
N SER A 10 13.21 19.22 85.82
CA SER A 10 14.04 19.05 87.01
C SER A 10 14.52 20.36 87.63
N ASN A 11 14.21 21.53 87.06
CA ASN A 11 14.53 22.84 87.66
C ASN A 11 13.53 23.96 87.29
N PRO A 12 12.31 23.95 87.88
CA PRO A 12 11.29 24.95 87.57
C PRO A 12 11.62 26.34 88.15
N TYR A 13 11.38 27.38 87.35
CA TYR A 13 11.64 28.77 87.72
C TYR A 13 10.51 29.35 88.59
N HIS A 14 10.79 29.71 89.84
CA HIS A 14 9.84 30.35 90.75
C HIS A 14 10.12 31.86 90.86
N THR A 15 9.09 32.70 90.64
CA THR A 15 9.16 34.16 90.87
C THR A 15 8.57 34.52 92.23
N PRO A 16 9.08 35.55 92.95
CA PRO A 16 8.72 35.79 94.36
C PRO A 16 7.45 36.61 94.59
N ASP A 17 6.64 36.90 93.57
CA ASP A 17 5.48 37.81 93.71
C ASP A 17 4.15 37.05 93.60
N GLN A 18 3.66 36.54 94.74
CA GLN A 18 2.32 35.94 94.91
C GLN A 18 1.25 36.98 95.30
N GLU A 19 1.16 38.12 94.62
CA GLU A 19 0.16 39.16 94.98
C GLU A 19 -0.74 39.67 93.84
N TYR A 20 -0.87 38.91 92.76
CA TYR A 20 -1.92 39.15 91.74
C TYR A 20 -2.63 37.86 91.33
N VAL A 21 -3.28 37.19 92.29
CA VAL A 21 -4.29 36.14 92.01
C VAL A 21 -5.68 36.73 92.22
N GLY A 22 -6.08 37.60 91.30
CA GLY A 22 -7.32 38.38 91.41
C GLY A 22 -7.95 38.72 90.07
N THR A 23 -7.78 37.90 89.05
CA THR A 23 -8.65 37.91 87.87
C THR A 23 -8.55 36.55 87.20
N LYS A 24 -9.67 35.82 87.13
CA LYS A 24 -9.83 34.75 86.14
C LYS A 24 -9.84 35.42 84.76
N VAL A 25 -8.67 35.75 84.24
CA VAL A 25 -8.51 35.90 82.80
C VAL A 25 -8.93 34.54 82.26
N LYS A 26 -10.03 34.48 81.52
CA LYS A 26 -10.35 33.34 80.66
C LYS A 26 -9.09 33.10 79.83
N ARG A 27 -8.25 32.16 80.25
CA ARG A 27 -7.20 31.61 79.41
C ARG A 27 -7.98 31.15 78.20
N ARG A 28 -7.84 31.86 77.08
CA ARG A 28 -8.34 31.34 75.81
C ARG A 28 -7.68 29.97 75.74
N GLU A 29 -8.48 28.93 75.91
CA GLU A 29 -8.26 27.67 75.23
C GLU A 29 -8.34 28.00 73.74
N ARG A 30 -7.33 28.71 73.23
CA ARG A 30 -6.85 28.43 71.89
C ARG A 30 -6.22 27.06 72.05
N GLY A 31 -7.09 26.03 72.09
CA GLY A 31 -6.72 24.73 71.58
C GLY A 31 -5.99 25.03 70.29
N VAL A 32 -4.75 24.54 70.19
CA VAL A 32 -3.89 24.73 69.02
C VAL A 32 -4.80 24.62 67.81
N SER A 33 -5.02 25.75 67.13
CA SER A 33 -5.90 25.79 65.98
C SER A 33 -5.41 24.65 65.09
N LYS A 34 -6.31 23.76 64.71
CA LYS A 34 -6.04 22.60 63.84
C LYS A 34 -5.37 23.00 62.49
N LYS A 35 -5.15 24.31 62.29
CA LYS A 35 -4.66 25.00 61.10
C LYS A 35 -3.16 25.31 61.07
N ASP A 36 -2.40 25.16 62.15
CA ASP A 36 -0.93 25.32 62.10
C ASP A 36 -0.20 24.00 61.81
N ARG A 37 -0.79 23.15 60.97
CA ARG A 37 -0.02 22.13 60.27
C ARG A 37 0.54 22.79 59.02
N THR A 38 1.84 23.06 59.00
CA THR A 38 2.57 23.54 57.81
C THR A 38 2.49 22.51 56.69
N SER A 39 1.36 22.45 55.98
CA SER A 39 1.25 21.67 54.75
C SER A 39 1.87 22.49 53.63
N MET A 40 2.88 21.91 52.98
CA MET A 40 3.49 22.50 51.80
C MET A 40 2.49 22.40 50.63
N SER A 41 2.19 23.52 49.97
CA SER A 41 1.40 23.52 48.73
C SER A 41 2.14 22.74 47.63
N PHE A 42 1.42 22.13 46.70
CA PHE A 42 2.01 21.44 45.55
C PHE A 42 2.96 22.36 44.77
N PHE A 43 2.58 23.62 44.55
CA PHE A 43 3.42 24.60 43.87
C PHE A 43 4.68 24.98 44.67
N THR A 44 4.60 24.98 46.01
CA THR A 44 5.78 25.20 46.87
C THR A 44 6.72 23.99 46.82
N ALA A 45 6.17 22.77 46.84
CA ALA A 45 6.94 21.54 46.68
C ALA A 45 7.61 21.44 45.30
N PHE A 46 6.88 21.84 44.25
CA PHE A 46 7.38 21.93 42.89
C PHE A 46 8.49 22.99 42.75
N GLY A 47 8.28 24.19 43.29
CA GLY A 47 9.30 25.25 43.29
C GLY A 47 10.57 24.88 44.07
N LEU A 48 10.44 24.17 45.19
CA LEU A 48 11.59 23.64 45.93
C LEU A 48 12.31 22.54 45.15
N SER A 49 11.56 21.66 44.49
CA SER A 49 12.11 20.63 43.61
C SER A 49 12.90 21.25 42.45
N LEU A 50 12.37 22.27 41.78
CA LEU A 50 13.06 22.99 40.70
C LEU A 50 14.37 23.63 41.16
N LYS A 51 14.36 24.31 42.32
CA LYS A 51 15.59 24.88 42.91
C LYS A 51 16.62 23.80 43.21
N ASN A 52 16.18 22.65 43.71
CA ASN A 52 17.04 21.50 43.99
C ASN A 52 17.61 20.83 42.73
N LEU A 53 16.85 20.81 41.64
CA LEU A 53 17.33 20.34 40.35
C LEU A 53 18.34 21.31 39.73
N ALA A 54 18.12 22.62 39.88
CA ALA A 54 19.01 23.66 39.36
C ALA A 54 20.37 23.70 40.09
N THR A 55 20.41 23.46 41.40
CA THR A 55 21.68 23.39 42.14
C THR A 55 22.55 22.20 41.71
N LYS A 56 21.93 21.11 41.24
CA LYS A 56 22.62 19.92 40.70
C LYS A 56 22.46 19.80 39.17
N LYS A 57 22.56 20.92 38.45
CA LYS A 57 22.31 21.06 37.00
C LYS A 57 22.97 19.99 36.12
N TRP A 58 24.23 19.65 36.36
CA TRP A 58 24.96 18.66 35.56
C TRP A 58 24.40 17.24 35.72
N ARG A 59 24.10 16.86 36.96
CA ARG A 59 23.49 15.57 37.25
C ARG A 59 22.10 15.47 36.64
N THR A 60 21.27 16.49 36.85
CA THR A 60 19.91 16.56 36.28
C THR A 60 19.94 16.45 34.75
N PHE A 61 20.86 17.15 34.09
CA PHE A 61 21.04 17.05 32.64
C PHE A 61 21.43 15.64 32.20
N LEU A 62 22.43 15.01 32.84
CA LEU A 62 22.85 13.64 32.50
C LEU A 62 21.72 12.62 32.68
N ILE A 63 20.90 12.76 33.73
CA ILE A 63 19.72 11.90 33.95
C ILE A 63 18.68 12.12 32.85
N ALA A 64 18.36 13.38 32.55
CA ALA A 64 17.39 13.71 31.51
C ALA A 64 17.87 13.25 30.13
N PHE A 65 19.17 13.40 29.84
CA PHE A 65 19.78 12.92 28.60
C PHE A 65 19.74 11.38 28.50
N ALA A 66 20.14 10.67 29.55
CA ALA A 66 20.02 9.21 29.58
C ALA A 66 18.56 8.75 29.44
N GLY A 67 17.63 9.45 30.12
CA GLY A 67 16.18 9.23 30.01
C GLY A 67 15.61 9.52 28.62
N SER A 68 16.29 10.35 27.83
CA SER A 68 15.86 10.72 26.48
C SER A 68 16.20 9.68 25.42
N ILE A 69 17.15 8.76 25.66
CA ILE A 69 17.63 7.79 24.65
C ILE A 69 16.50 6.92 24.10
N GLY A 70 15.64 6.39 24.97
CA GLY A 70 14.48 5.60 24.55
C GLY A 70 13.48 6.43 23.72
N ILE A 71 13.27 7.70 24.11
CA ILE A 71 12.39 8.63 23.38
C ILE A 71 12.97 8.96 22.01
N ILE A 72 14.27 9.21 21.91
CA ILE A 72 14.96 9.48 20.63
C ILE A 72 14.77 8.29 19.68
N GLY A 73 14.97 7.07 20.18
CA GLY A 73 14.78 5.84 19.41
C GLY A 73 13.37 5.72 18.84
N ILE A 74 12.34 5.80 19.68
CA ILE A 74 10.94 5.69 19.23
C ILE A 74 10.59 6.83 18.28
N ALA A 75 11.00 8.06 18.60
CA ALA A 75 10.71 9.23 17.78
C ALA A 75 11.35 9.13 16.39
N LEU A 76 12.59 8.63 16.27
CA LEU A 76 13.24 8.39 14.98
C LEU A 76 12.54 7.32 14.17
N VAL A 77 12.16 6.20 14.82
CA VAL A 77 11.42 5.11 14.15
C VAL A 77 10.10 5.62 13.62
N LEU A 78 9.32 6.33 14.43
CA LEU A 78 8.05 6.93 14.01
C LEU A 78 8.25 8.00 12.93
N SER A 79 9.32 8.80 13.00
CA SER A 79 9.59 9.81 11.98
C SER A 79 9.84 9.20 10.61
N VAL A 80 10.58 8.09 10.56
CA VAL A 80 10.84 7.36 9.33
C VAL A 80 9.57 6.64 8.87
N ALA A 81 8.86 5.95 9.76
CA ALA A 81 7.62 5.24 9.44
C ALA A 81 6.53 6.17 8.88
N ASN A 82 6.23 7.28 9.56
CA ASN A 82 5.29 8.30 9.09
C ASN A 82 5.74 8.91 7.76
N GLY A 83 7.05 9.08 7.61
CA GLY A 83 7.68 9.53 6.38
C GLY A 83 7.40 8.64 5.18
N PHE A 84 7.67 7.35 5.34
CA PHE A 84 7.35 6.33 4.35
C PHE A 84 5.85 6.22 4.12
N GLN A 85 5.02 6.31 5.16
CA GLN A 85 3.57 6.27 5.00
C GLN A 85 3.07 7.46 4.18
N ASN A 86 3.59 8.67 4.42
CA ASN A 86 3.25 9.84 3.62
C ASN A 86 3.71 9.69 2.17
N TYR A 87 4.90 9.14 1.95
CA TYR A 87 5.38 8.84 0.61
C TYR A 87 4.49 7.81 -0.10
N ILE A 88 4.10 6.74 0.60
CA ILE A 88 3.18 5.73 0.06
C ILE A 88 1.83 6.36 -0.22
N ASN A 89 1.23 7.11 0.70
CA ASN A 89 -0.05 7.78 0.49
C ASN A 89 0.02 8.76 -0.70
N LYS A 90 1.14 9.47 -0.87
CA LYS A 90 1.37 10.32 -2.04
C LYS A 90 1.48 9.50 -3.32
N MET A 91 2.26 8.42 -3.32
CA MET A 91 2.36 7.50 -4.45
C MET A 91 1.00 6.84 -4.77
N GLN A 92 0.18 6.58 -3.75
CA GLN A 92 -1.19 6.11 -3.91
C GLN A 92 -2.08 7.18 -4.54
N SER A 93 -2.05 8.41 -4.04
CA SER A 93 -2.84 9.53 -4.59
C SER A 93 -2.43 9.89 -6.02
N ASP A 94 -1.12 10.03 -6.25
CA ASP A 94 -0.57 10.66 -7.46
C ASP A 94 -0.23 9.63 -8.54
N THR A 95 -0.04 8.35 -8.20
CA THR A 95 0.44 7.32 -9.13
C THR A 95 -0.50 6.13 -9.29
N LEU A 96 -1.32 5.76 -8.29
CA LEU A 96 -2.30 4.66 -8.46
C LEU A 96 -3.48 5.02 -9.35
N SER A 97 -3.80 6.31 -9.50
CA SER A 97 -4.86 6.79 -10.39
C SER A 97 -4.55 6.50 -11.86
N GLY A 98 -3.28 6.58 -12.25
CA GLY A 98 -2.82 6.26 -13.61
C GLY A 98 -2.85 4.75 -13.93
N TYR A 99 -2.87 3.88 -12.92
CA TYR A 99 -2.91 2.42 -13.13
C TYR A 99 -4.33 1.90 -13.19
N PRO A 100 -4.70 1.18 -14.27
CA PRO A 100 -6.05 0.72 -14.43
C PRO A 100 -6.39 -0.41 -13.45
N LEU A 101 -7.67 -0.49 -13.09
CA LEU A 101 -8.28 -1.73 -12.63
C LEU A 101 -8.46 -2.62 -13.85
N GLU A 102 -7.90 -3.84 -13.81
CA GLU A 102 -7.94 -4.76 -14.94
C GLU A 102 -8.89 -5.93 -14.69
N ILE A 103 -9.89 -6.07 -15.55
CA ILE A 103 -10.81 -7.21 -15.56
C ILE A 103 -10.43 -8.10 -16.74
N SER A 104 -9.57 -9.07 -16.49
CA SER A 104 -9.12 -10.04 -17.48
C SER A 104 -10.04 -11.25 -17.54
N SER A 105 -10.18 -11.91 -18.69
CA SER A 105 -10.93 -13.17 -18.85
C SER A 105 -10.39 -14.32 -17.99
N SER A 106 -9.19 -14.14 -17.44
CA SER A 106 -8.47 -15.05 -16.57
C SER A 106 -7.75 -14.21 -15.51
N THR A 107 -8.01 -14.49 -14.24
CA THR A 107 -7.31 -13.85 -13.12
C THR A 107 -6.87 -14.89 -12.08
N PHE A 108 -5.88 -14.54 -11.27
CA PHE A 108 -5.37 -15.42 -10.22
C PHE A 108 -6.26 -15.38 -8.98
N ASP A 109 -6.60 -16.56 -8.47
CA ASP A 109 -7.25 -16.68 -7.18
C ASP A 109 -6.23 -16.54 -6.06
N LEU A 110 -6.04 -15.31 -5.56
CA LEU A 110 -5.09 -15.03 -4.49
C LEU A 110 -5.47 -15.71 -3.16
N GLU A 111 -6.77 -15.88 -2.90
CA GLU A 111 -7.26 -16.58 -1.70
C GLU A 111 -6.93 -18.07 -1.78
N ALA A 112 -7.16 -18.73 -2.93
CA ALA A 112 -6.75 -20.11 -3.14
C ALA A 112 -5.23 -20.30 -3.04
N LEU A 113 -4.44 -19.29 -3.46
CA LEU A 113 -2.99 -19.29 -3.32
C LEU A 113 -2.55 -19.23 -1.84
N MET A 114 -3.23 -18.43 -1.02
CA MET A 114 -2.98 -18.37 0.43
C MET A 114 -3.46 -19.63 1.15
N ASP A 115 -4.52 -20.25 0.66
CA ASP A 115 -5.09 -21.53 1.11
C ASP A 115 -4.32 -22.76 0.59
N MET A 116 -3.27 -22.60 -0.23
CA MET A 116 -2.31 -23.69 -0.53
C MET A 116 -1.61 -24.22 0.72
N ARG A 117 -1.77 -23.54 1.87
CA ARG A 117 -1.36 -24.07 3.18
C ARG A 117 -2.05 -25.42 3.42
N PRO A 118 -1.30 -26.45 3.81
CA PRO A 118 -1.84 -27.79 3.97
C PRO A 118 -3.04 -27.75 4.93
N ASP A 119 -4.12 -28.40 4.49
CA ASP A 119 -5.37 -28.57 5.24
C ASP A 119 -5.07 -28.78 6.74
N ASN A 120 -5.52 -27.85 7.59
CA ASN A 120 -5.17 -27.76 9.02
C ASN A 120 -5.63 -28.97 9.87
N ALA A 121 -6.20 -30.00 9.24
CA ALA A 121 -6.58 -31.25 9.87
C ALA A 121 -5.37 -32.14 10.23
N LEU A 122 -4.23 -31.97 9.55
CA LEU A 122 -3.02 -32.74 9.85
C LEU A 122 -2.16 -32.03 10.92
N PRO A 123 -1.62 -32.78 11.91
CA PRO A 123 -0.68 -32.21 12.85
C PRO A 123 0.62 -31.81 12.14
N ILE A 124 1.24 -30.73 12.60
CA ILE A 124 2.57 -30.32 12.15
C ILE A 124 3.54 -31.46 12.51
N TYR A 125 4.26 -32.00 11.51
CA TYR A 125 5.09 -33.19 11.62
C TYR A 125 4.30 -34.45 12.05
N PRO A 126 3.45 -35.00 11.16
CA PRO A 126 2.71 -36.21 11.47
C PRO A 126 3.69 -37.37 11.72
N THR A 127 3.45 -38.14 12.78
CA THR A 127 4.29 -39.29 13.16
C THR A 127 3.96 -40.55 12.37
N GLU A 128 2.92 -40.50 11.55
CA GLU A 128 2.46 -41.62 10.73
C GLU A 128 3.43 -41.79 9.54
N GLU A 129 3.88 -43.02 9.28
CA GLU A 129 4.74 -43.36 8.13
C GLU A 129 3.94 -43.40 6.82
N LYS A 130 3.25 -42.30 6.50
CA LYS A 130 2.40 -42.14 5.32
C LYS A 130 2.70 -40.81 4.63
N VAL A 131 2.67 -40.82 3.31
CA VAL A 131 2.69 -39.58 2.51
C VAL A 131 1.25 -39.10 2.36
N PHE A 132 0.97 -37.91 2.86
CA PHE A 132 -0.31 -37.25 2.65
C PHE A 132 -0.30 -36.52 1.31
N ILE A 133 -1.29 -36.81 0.47
CA ILE A 133 -1.42 -36.18 -0.84
C ILE A 133 -2.11 -34.83 -0.63
N ASN A 134 -1.38 -33.73 -0.82
CA ASN A 134 -1.98 -32.42 -1.00
C ASN A 134 -2.57 -32.35 -2.41
N LYS A 135 -3.90 -32.34 -2.53
CA LYS A 135 -4.62 -32.37 -3.82
C LYS A 135 -4.64 -30.99 -4.50
N VAL A 136 -3.47 -30.42 -4.71
CA VAL A 136 -3.29 -29.11 -5.38
C VAL A 136 -3.88 -29.13 -6.80
N SER A 137 -3.89 -30.29 -7.47
CA SER A 137 -4.53 -30.45 -8.78
C SER A 137 -6.05 -30.24 -8.80
N GLN A 138 -6.69 -30.22 -7.63
CA GLN A 138 -8.12 -29.93 -7.47
C GLN A 138 -8.40 -28.49 -7.04
N MET A 139 -7.35 -27.72 -6.74
CA MET A 139 -7.44 -26.29 -6.48
C MET A 139 -7.44 -25.54 -7.81
N THR A 140 -8.51 -24.80 -8.09
CA THR A 140 -8.53 -23.87 -9.20
C THR A 140 -7.73 -22.63 -8.80
N MET A 141 -6.53 -22.44 -9.37
CA MET A 141 -5.71 -21.24 -9.12
C MET A 141 -6.09 -20.04 -10.00
N GLU A 142 -7.02 -20.26 -10.92
CA GLU A 142 -7.43 -19.31 -11.95
C GLU A 142 -8.95 -19.15 -11.89
N ILE A 143 -9.43 -17.93 -11.72
CA ILE A 143 -10.83 -17.59 -11.91
C ILE A 143 -11.00 -17.17 -13.37
N LYS A 144 -11.93 -17.84 -14.06
CA LYS A 144 -12.28 -17.51 -15.44
C LYS A 144 -13.44 -16.54 -15.41
N ASN A 145 -13.15 -15.29 -15.77
CA ASN A 145 -14.18 -14.28 -15.90
C ASN A 145 -14.87 -14.40 -17.26
N ASP A 146 -16.19 -14.50 -17.25
CA ASP A 146 -16.97 -14.47 -18.48
C ASP A 146 -17.35 -13.03 -18.86
N LEU A 147 -16.52 -12.40 -19.68
CA LEU A 147 -16.69 -11.00 -20.12
C LEU A 147 -17.72 -10.91 -21.27
N THR A 148 -18.98 -11.22 -20.96
CA THR A 148 -20.07 -11.16 -21.96
C THR A 148 -20.37 -9.73 -22.40
N GLN A 149 -21.00 -9.59 -23.56
CA GLN A 149 -21.50 -8.29 -24.01
C GLN A 149 -22.52 -7.70 -23.03
N GLU A 150 -23.34 -8.56 -22.41
CA GLU A 150 -24.27 -8.17 -21.36
C GLU A 150 -23.56 -7.57 -20.15
N TYR A 151 -22.45 -8.18 -19.69
CA TYR A 151 -21.65 -7.64 -18.60
C TYR A 151 -21.07 -6.26 -18.96
N VAL A 152 -20.54 -6.11 -20.18
CA VAL A 152 -20.04 -4.81 -20.66
C VAL A 152 -21.13 -3.75 -20.65
N ASP A 153 -22.31 -4.05 -21.21
CA ASP A 153 -23.38 -3.07 -21.37
C ASP A 153 -24.14 -2.76 -20.08
N ASN A 154 -24.29 -3.75 -19.19
CA ASN A 154 -25.08 -3.61 -17.97
C ASN A 154 -24.28 -3.28 -16.72
N VAL A 155 -22.97 -3.52 -16.71
CA VAL A 155 -22.08 -3.27 -15.57
C VAL A 155 -21.06 -2.21 -15.92
N ILE A 156 -20.18 -2.48 -16.89
CA ILE A 156 -19.04 -1.58 -17.18
C ILE A 156 -19.50 -0.22 -17.67
N LYS A 157 -20.41 -0.16 -18.65
CA LYS A 157 -20.95 1.11 -19.18
C LYS A 157 -21.84 1.87 -18.21
N LYS A 158 -22.21 1.27 -17.07
CA LYS A 158 -23.02 1.93 -16.02
C LYS A 158 -22.18 2.49 -14.87
N ILE A 159 -20.87 2.29 -14.88
CA ILE A 159 -19.96 2.97 -13.96
C ILE A 159 -20.11 4.49 -14.20
N ASP A 160 -20.17 5.28 -13.12
CA ASP A 160 -20.28 6.74 -13.24
C ASP A 160 -19.05 7.30 -13.97
N SER A 161 -19.28 8.02 -15.07
CA SER A 161 -18.23 8.59 -15.92
C SER A 161 -17.36 9.63 -15.20
N LYS A 162 -17.75 10.11 -14.01
CA LYS A 162 -16.90 10.96 -13.17
C LYS A 162 -15.81 10.19 -12.45
N LEU A 163 -15.91 8.86 -12.35
CA LEU A 163 -14.98 8.04 -11.58
C LEU A 163 -13.77 7.57 -12.40
N TYR A 164 -13.83 7.65 -13.73
CA TYR A 164 -12.74 7.24 -14.61
C TYR A 164 -12.42 8.30 -15.67
N ASN A 165 -11.16 8.31 -16.09
CA ASN A 165 -10.70 9.11 -17.22
C ASN A 165 -10.94 8.39 -18.56
N ALA A 166 -10.75 7.07 -18.59
CA ALA A 166 -10.86 6.26 -19.80
C ALA A 166 -11.14 4.78 -19.49
N ILE A 167 -11.70 4.07 -20.46
CA ILE A 167 -11.82 2.61 -20.43
C ILE A 167 -11.26 2.05 -21.75
N SER A 168 -10.36 1.07 -21.65
CA SER A 168 -9.85 0.34 -22.81
C SER A 168 -10.40 -1.08 -22.84
N TYR A 169 -10.80 -1.53 -24.03
CA TYR A 169 -11.34 -2.86 -24.28
C TYR A 169 -10.35 -3.63 -25.14
N GLN A 170 -9.55 -4.50 -24.52
CA GLN A 170 -8.57 -5.29 -25.24
C GLN A 170 -9.22 -6.58 -25.76
N TYR A 171 -9.38 -6.67 -27.07
CA TYR A 171 -9.93 -7.84 -27.74
C TYR A 171 -8.86 -8.88 -28.05
N GLY A 172 -9.27 -10.14 -28.16
CA GLY A 172 -8.36 -11.26 -28.47
C GLY A 172 -8.03 -11.44 -29.95
N ILE A 173 -8.43 -10.48 -30.81
CA ILE A 173 -8.17 -10.52 -32.26
C ILE A 173 -6.67 -10.49 -32.55
N GLN A 174 -6.20 -11.36 -33.43
CA GLN A 174 -4.80 -11.40 -33.81
C GLN A 174 -4.52 -10.43 -34.96
N PHE A 175 -3.66 -9.44 -34.73
CA PHE A 175 -3.23 -8.54 -35.80
C PHE A 175 -2.29 -9.29 -36.76
N ASN A 176 -2.60 -9.26 -38.04
CA ASN A 176 -1.76 -9.83 -39.10
C ASN A 176 -0.95 -8.71 -39.76
N VAL A 177 -0.01 -8.14 -39.00
CA VAL A 177 0.82 -7.01 -39.45
C VAL A 177 2.05 -7.52 -40.19
N PHE A 178 2.32 -6.92 -41.34
CA PHE A 178 3.46 -7.22 -42.19
C PHE A 178 4.26 -5.97 -42.51
N LYS A 179 5.57 -6.11 -42.67
CA LYS A 179 6.46 -5.06 -43.16
C LYS A 179 7.24 -5.55 -44.35
N LEU A 180 7.32 -4.73 -45.39
CA LEU A 180 8.20 -4.99 -46.53
C LEU A 180 9.65 -4.79 -46.09
N THR A 181 10.44 -5.84 -46.21
CA THR A 181 11.88 -5.80 -45.94
C THR A 181 12.63 -6.14 -47.22
N GLU A 182 13.57 -5.27 -47.59
CA GLU A 182 14.50 -5.52 -48.68
C GLU A 182 15.75 -6.21 -48.15
N SER A 183 16.20 -7.26 -48.85
CA SER A 183 17.42 -7.99 -48.53
C SER A 183 18.24 -8.25 -49.78
N LEU A 184 19.48 -8.72 -49.61
CA LEU A 184 20.34 -9.15 -50.71
C LEU A 184 19.73 -10.30 -51.55
N VAL A 185 18.77 -11.04 -51.01
CA VAL A 185 18.12 -12.20 -51.65
C VAL A 185 16.76 -11.83 -52.27
N GLY A 186 16.34 -10.56 -52.16
CA GLY A 186 15.06 -10.05 -52.65
C GLY A 186 14.22 -9.37 -51.56
N SER A 187 13.06 -8.87 -51.95
CA SER A 187 12.08 -8.24 -51.05
C SER A 187 10.99 -9.22 -50.65
N ALA A 188 10.58 -9.15 -49.37
CA ALA A 188 9.48 -9.94 -48.84
C ALA A 188 8.78 -9.18 -47.71
N TYR A 189 7.48 -9.40 -47.58
CA TYR A 189 6.69 -8.95 -46.45
C TYR A 189 6.84 -9.93 -45.30
N TYR A 190 7.40 -9.51 -44.17
CA TYR A 190 7.57 -10.36 -42.99
C TYR A 190 6.48 -10.07 -41.96
N LYS A 191 5.89 -11.13 -41.40
CA LYS A 191 4.91 -11.01 -40.32
C LYS A 191 5.60 -10.51 -39.05
N LEU A 192 5.02 -9.48 -38.43
CA LEU A 192 5.51 -8.88 -37.21
C LEU A 192 4.82 -9.46 -35.98
N ASN A 193 5.51 -9.37 -34.84
CA ASN A 193 4.92 -9.65 -33.54
C ASN A 193 4.32 -8.36 -32.96
N THR A 194 3.03 -8.36 -32.66
CA THR A 194 2.32 -7.20 -32.10
C THR A 194 2.16 -7.26 -30.58
N SER A 195 2.91 -8.10 -29.86
CA SER A 195 2.82 -8.20 -28.40
C SER A 195 3.18 -6.90 -27.66
N THR A 196 3.90 -6.00 -28.32
CA THR A 196 4.31 -4.67 -27.80
C THR A 196 3.32 -3.56 -28.17
N TRP A 197 2.25 -3.89 -28.89
CA TRP A 197 1.25 -2.94 -29.35
C TRP A 197 0.13 -2.85 -28.32
N ASN A 198 -0.29 -1.63 -28.00
CA ASN A 198 -1.33 -1.37 -27.02
C ASN A 198 -2.30 -0.33 -27.55
N GLU A 199 -3.58 -0.58 -27.33
CA GLU A 199 -4.63 0.39 -27.62
C GLU A 199 -4.48 1.60 -26.69
N ILE A 200 -4.58 2.79 -27.25
CA ILE A 200 -4.62 4.04 -26.52
C ILE A 200 -5.97 4.12 -25.79
N PRO A 201 -6.00 4.38 -24.47
CA PRO A 201 -7.26 4.45 -23.73
C PRO A 201 -8.22 5.49 -24.31
N LYS A 202 -9.46 5.08 -24.55
CA LYS A 202 -10.55 5.92 -25.08
C LYS A 202 -11.43 6.42 -23.92
N ALA A 203 -11.66 7.73 -23.86
CA ALA A 203 -12.55 8.39 -22.91
C ALA A 203 -13.99 8.46 -23.46
N ASP A 204 -14.97 8.60 -22.57
CA ASP A 204 -16.38 8.84 -22.94
C ASP A 204 -16.66 10.32 -23.27
N ASP A 205 -15.72 10.95 -23.95
CA ASP A 205 -15.85 12.29 -24.50
C ASP A 205 -15.96 12.19 -26.03
N PRO A 206 -17.16 12.38 -26.61
CA PRO A 206 -17.34 12.30 -28.06
C PRO A 206 -16.60 13.41 -28.83
N GLU A 207 -16.27 14.53 -28.19
CA GLU A 207 -15.55 15.63 -28.85
C GLU A 207 -14.04 15.39 -28.84
N ASN A 208 -13.50 14.80 -27.76
CA ASN A 208 -12.10 14.42 -27.67
C ASN A 208 -11.91 13.06 -26.95
N PRO A 209 -12.04 11.94 -27.68
CA PRO A 209 -11.98 10.61 -27.11
C PRO A 209 -10.59 10.22 -26.58
N TYR A 210 -9.53 10.95 -26.93
CA TYR A 210 -8.15 10.64 -26.50
C TYR A 210 -7.55 11.69 -25.56
N ASN A 211 -8.36 12.63 -25.06
CA ASN A 211 -7.94 13.69 -24.14
C ASN A 211 -7.15 13.18 -22.92
N PHE A 212 -7.54 12.04 -22.35
CA PHE A 212 -6.80 11.45 -21.23
C PHE A 212 -5.35 11.15 -21.61
N PHE A 213 -5.11 10.58 -22.79
CA PHE A 213 -3.76 10.33 -23.30
C PHE A 213 -3.03 11.65 -23.61
N GLU A 214 -3.71 12.61 -24.25
CA GLU A 214 -3.12 13.93 -24.54
C GLU A 214 -2.61 14.66 -23.30
N THR A 215 -3.35 14.57 -22.19
CA THR A 215 -2.96 15.23 -20.92
C THR A 215 -1.75 14.60 -20.25
N GLN A 216 -1.38 13.37 -20.62
CA GLN A 216 -0.28 12.62 -20.02
C GLN A 216 1.01 12.63 -20.87
N TYR A 217 0.93 12.96 -22.16
CA TYR A 217 2.04 12.78 -23.10
C TYR A 217 2.38 14.05 -23.87
N ASP A 218 3.68 14.32 -23.95
CA ASP A 218 4.25 15.28 -24.88
C ASP A 218 4.54 14.60 -26.22
N VAL A 219 4.19 15.28 -27.32
CA VAL A 219 4.64 14.92 -28.67
C VAL A 219 6.05 15.45 -28.87
N LEU A 220 7.02 14.55 -29.04
CA LEU A 220 8.41 14.92 -29.28
C LEU A 220 8.66 15.28 -30.74
N ASP A 221 8.01 14.56 -31.65
CA ASP A 221 8.05 14.78 -33.10
C ASP A 221 6.80 14.15 -33.74
N GLY A 222 6.36 14.69 -34.88
CA GLY A 222 5.13 14.28 -35.56
C GLY A 222 3.84 14.78 -34.88
N HIS A 223 2.81 13.92 -34.79
CA HIS A 223 1.54 14.21 -34.10
C HIS A 223 0.93 12.95 -33.46
N LEU A 224 -0.13 13.14 -32.67
CA LEU A 224 -0.93 12.03 -32.12
C LEU A 224 -1.81 11.41 -33.21
N PRO A 225 -2.19 10.13 -33.10
CA PRO A 225 -2.94 9.45 -34.13
C PRO A 225 -4.39 9.95 -34.14
N GLU A 226 -4.90 10.34 -35.31
CA GLU A 226 -6.23 10.93 -35.48
C GLU A 226 -7.27 9.95 -36.05
N ASN A 227 -6.83 8.79 -36.56
CA ASN A 227 -7.70 7.80 -37.21
C ASN A 227 -7.17 6.36 -37.04
N GLU A 228 -7.86 5.37 -37.61
CA GLU A 228 -7.53 3.95 -37.50
C GLU A 228 -6.23 3.53 -38.21
N LYS A 229 -5.64 4.39 -39.04
CA LYS A 229 -4.44 4.10 -39.85
C LYS A 229 -3.16 4.66 -39.25
N GLU A 230 -3.27 5.33 -38.12
CA GLU A 230 -2.15 6.03 -37.51
C GLU A 230 -1.76 5.36 -36.20
N ILE A 231 -0.45 5.18 -36.03
CA ILE A 231 0.14 4.63 -34.81
C ILE A 231 1.24 5.57 -34.32
N VAL A 232 1.56 5.48 -33.03
CA VAL A 232 2.61 6.28 -32.41
C VAL A 232 3.59 5.41 -31.63
N LEU A 233 4.84 5.86 -31.56
CA LEU A 233 5.87 5.22 -30.77
C LEU A 233 5.97 5.89 -29.41
N VAL A 234 5.76 5.11 -28.34
CA VAL A 234 5.81 5.62 -26.97
C VAL A 234 7.17 5.31 -26.35
N VAL A 235 8.01 6.34 -26.18
CA VAL A 235 9.32 6.21 -25.52
C VAL A 235 9.22 6.45 -24.02
N ASN A 236 10.20 5.95 -23.27
CA ASN A 236 10.27 6.22 -21.82
C ASN A 236 10.76 7.67 -21.55
N LYS A 237 10.78 8.07 -20.27
CA LYS A 237 11.22 9.41 -19.84
C LYS A 237 12.63 9.83 -20.26
N TYR A 238 13.45 8.88 -20.71
CA TYR A 238 14.82 9.10 -21.20
C TYR A 238 14.92 9.06 -22.73
N ASN A 239 13.79 9.09 -23.45
CA ASN A 239 13.70 8.85 -24.89
C ASN A 239 14.23 7.47 -25.31
N GLN A 240 14.17 6.49 -24.42
CA GLN A 240 14.62 5.13 -24.73
C GLN A 240 13.43 4.25 -25.09
N ILE A 241 13.72 3.28 -25.94
CA ILE A 241 12.82 2.18 -26.27
C ILE A 241 13.61 0.87 -26.23
N SER A 242 12.93 -0.22 -25.87
CA SER A 242 13.55 -1.55 -25.86
C SER A 242 13.87 -1.99 -27.29
N ASP A 243 15.03 -2.62 -27.46
CA ASP A 243 15.43 -3.28 -28.70
C ASP A 243 14.38 -4.30 -29.18
N LEU A 244 13.71 -4.98 -28.24
CA LEU A 244 12.59 -5.87 -28.50
C LEU A 244 11.45 -5.18 -29.27
N VAL A 245 11.16 -3.90 -28.97
CA VAL A 245 10.09 -3.15 -29.67
C VAL A 245 10.54 -2.82 -31.08
N LEU A 246 11.77 -2.35 -31.26
CA LEU A 246 12.33 -2.05 -32.59
C LEU A 246 12.37 -3.30 -33.48
N VAL A 247 12.81 -4.44 -32.92
CA VAL A 247 12.78 -5.74 -33.61
C VAL A 247 11.34 -6.14 -33.93
N SER A 248 10.39 -5.95 -33.01
CA SER A 248 8.96 -6.25 -33.26
C SER A 248 8.35 -5.38 -34.37
N LEU A 249 8.89 -4.16 -34.55
CA LEU A 249 8.55 -3.23 -35.63
C LEU A 249 9.33 -3.48 -36.93
N GLY A 250 10.19 -4.50 -36.96
CA GLY A 250 11.08 -4.78 -38.10
C GLY A 250 12.00 -3.60 -38.43
N ILE A 251 12.39 -2.80 -37.45
CA ILE A 251 13.35 -1.71 -37.60
C ILE A 251 14.73 -2.28 -37.28
N GLY A 252 15.59 -2.33 -38.30
CA GLY A 252 16.96 -2.84 -38.17
C GLY A 252 17.89 -1.76 -37.61
N PHE A 253 18.82 -2.17 -36.76
CA PHE A 253 19.90 -1.36 -36.22
C PHE A 253 21.15 -2.24 -36.05
N SER A 254 22.35 -1.65 -36.03
CA SER A 254 23.59 -2.39 -35.80
C SER A 254 23.85 -2.61 -34.31
N GLU A 255 24.61 -3.65 -33.92
CA GLU A 255 24.94 -3.90 -32.51
C GLU A 255 25.72 -2.74 -31.86
N GLU A 256 26.46 -1.97 -32.65
CA GLU A 256 27.23 -0.81 -32.19
C GLU A 256 26.38 0.47 -32.13
N GLN A 257 25.20 0.48 -32.76
CA GLN A 257 24.31 1.64 -32.81
C GLN A 257 23.59 1.81 -31.47
N THR A 258 23.80 2.97 -30.84
CA THR A 258 23.20 3.31 -29.54
C THR A 258 21.97 4.22 -29.64
N SER A 259 21.68 4.75 -30.84
CA SER A 259 20.53 5.64 -31.10
C SER A 259 20.07 5.56 -32.56
N ILE A 260 18.80 5.86 -32.80
CA ILE A 260 18.17 6.00 -34.12
C ILE A 260 17.53 7.39 -34.16
N ASP A 261 17.69 8.11 -35.27
CA ASP A 261 17.07 9.43 -35.42
C ASP A 261 15.55 9.30 -35.62
N PHE A 262 14.78 10.26 -35.10
CA PHE A 262 13.31 10.23 -35.19
C PHE A 262 12.81 10.22 -36.64
N SER A 263 13.51 10.91 -37.54
CA SER A 263 13.21 10.92 -38.97
C SER A 263 13.33 9.56 -39.66
N ASP A 264 14.11 8.63 -39.08
CA ASP A 264 14.27 7.28 -39.63
C ASP A 264 13.16 6.32 -39.16
N ILE A 265 12.35 6.76 -38.19
CA ILE A 265 11.23 6.01 -37.61
C ILE A 265 9.90 6.54 -38.15
N LEU A 266 9.73 7.87 -38.15
CA LEU A 266 8.51 8.53 -38.63
C LEU A 266 8.26 8.21 -40.10
N GLY A 267 6.99 7.99 -40.45
CA GLY A 267 6.58 7.58 -41.78
C GLY A 267 6.82 6.11 -42.11
N THR A 268 7.32 5.31 -41.17
CA THR A 268 7.42 3.86 -41.38
C THR A 268 6.03 3.26 -41.49
N THR A 269 5.76 2.59 -42.63
CA THR A 269 4.46 1.98 -42.91
C THR A 269 4.43 0.48 -42.64
N TYR A 270 3.26 -0.01 -42.23
CA TYR A 270 2.95 -1.42 -41.97
C TYR A 270 1.67 -1.82 -42.70
N GLN A 271 1.55 -3.09 -43.07
CA GLN A 271 0.38 -3.61 -43.78
C GLN A 271 -0.34 -4.62 -42.89
N VAL A 272 -1.57 -4.30 -42.49
CA VAL A 272 -2.43 -5.23 -41.74
C VAL A 272 -3.31 -5.97 -42.73
N LEU A 273 -3.09 -7.27 -42.85
CA LEU A 273 -3.92 -8.15 -43.68
C LEU A 273 -5.21 -8.52 -42.95
N LEU A 274 -6.35 -8.24 -43.59
CA LEU A 274 -7.65 -8.70 -43.13
C LEU A 274 -7.81 -10.21 -43.42
N ASN A 275 -8.84 -10.82 -42.85
CA ASN A 275 -9.05 -12.27 -42.96
C ASN A 275 -9.18 -12.73 -44.43
N ASP A 276 -9.94 -12.00 -45.25
CA ASP A 276 -10.18 -12.36 -46.65
C ASP A 276 -8.94 -12.17 -47.54
N GLY A 277 -8.07 -11.21 -47.19
CA GLY A 277 -6.74 -11.08 -47.79
C GLY A 277 -5.73 -12.13 -47.29
N LEU A 278 -5.99 -12.81 -46.18
CA LEU A 278 -5.06 -13.78 -45.59
C LEU A 278 -5.40 -15.23 -45.93
N TYR A 279 -6.68 -15.54 -46.04
CA TYR A 279 -7.20 -16.90 -46.19
C TYR A 279 -8.02 -17.04 -47.47
N ASN A 280 -7.85 -18.15 -48.16
CA ASN A 280 -8.67 -18.52 -49.32
C ASN A 280 -9.38 -19.85 -49.06
N TYR A 281 -10.66 -19.93 -49.42
CA TYR A 281 -11.43 -21.14 -49.33
C TYR A 281 -11.10 -22.11 -50.47
N THR A 282 -10.69 -23.32 -50.12
CA THR A 282 -10.29 -24.38 -51.07
C THR A 282 -11.45 -25.33 -51.43
N GLY A 283 -12.66 -25.07 -50.94
CA GLY A 283 -13.83 -25.93 -51.09
C GLY A 283 -14.07 -26.88 -49.91
N THR A 284 -13.07 -27.14 -49.06
CA THR A 284 -13.24 -27.94 -47.83
C THR A 284 -12.69 -27.23 -46.59
N LYS A 285 -11.71 -26.35 -46.75
CA LYS A 285 -11.02 -25.62 -45.67
C LYS A 285 -10.45 -24.29 -46.18
N PHE A 286 -10.08 -23.43 -45.25
CA PHE A 286 -9.34 -22.20 -45.51
C PHE A 286 -7.83 -22.44 -45.42
N GLU A 287 -7.11 -22.03 -46.46
CA GLU A 287 -5.64 -22.07 -46.49
C GLU A 287 -5.08 -20.65 -46.59
N LYS A 288 -3.90 -20.44 -46.01
CA LYS A 288 -3.21 -19.14 -46.10
C LYS A 288 -2.59 -18.94 -47.47
N ILE A 289 -2.70 -17.74 -48.02
CA ILE A 289 -2.21 -17.40 -49.38
C ILE A 289 -0.70 -17.70 -49.57
N SER A 290 0.12 -17.49 -48.52
CA SER A 290 1.57 -17.68 -48.63
C SER A 290 2.04 -19.13 -48.45
N GLY A 291 1.22 -20.03 -47.89
CA GLY A 291 1.66 -21.37 -47.46
C GLY A 291 2.74 -21.37 -46.34
N ASN A 292 3.36 -20.22 -46.03
CA ASN A 292 4.30 -20.00 -44.94
C ASN A 292 3.70 -19.00 -43.92
N ASN A 293 3.97 -19.21 -42.64
CA ASN A 293 3.47 -18.36 -41.56
C ASN A 293 4.22 -17.03 -41.39
N ASN A 294 5.44 -16.91 -41.95
CA ASN A 294 6.36 -15.84 -41.54
C ASN A 294 6.64 -14.78 -42.61
N PHE A 295 6.45 -15.08 -43.90
CA PHE A 295 6.63 -14.08 -44.95
C PHE A 295 5.75 -14.31 -46.18
N ILE A 296 5.52 -13.26 -46.96
CA ILE A 296 4.78 -13.26 -48.23
C ILE A 296 5.65 -12.56 -49.28
N LEU A 297 5.82 -13.19 -50.44
CA LEU A 297 6.53 -12.54 -51.56
C LEU A 297 5.66 -11.42 -52.13
N PRO A 298 6.24 -10.29 -52.58
CA PRO A 298 5.47 -9.15 -53.07
C PRO A 298 4.50 -9.50 -54.21
N ALA A 299 4.89 -10.43 -55.08
CA ALA A 299 4.04 -10.90 -56.18
C ALA A 299 2.76 -11.64 -55.72
N ASN A 300 2.73 -12.12 -54.48
CA ASN A 300 1.62 -12.84 -53.88
C ASN A 300 0.95 -12.04 -52.74
N PHE A 301 1.37 -10.80 -52.51
CA PHE A 301 0.75 -9.93 -51.51
C PHE A 301 -0.53 -9.36 -52.10
N PRO A 302 -1.70 -9.51 -51.43
CA PRO A 302 -2.96 -8.99 -51.96
C PRO A 302 -2.93 -7.45 -51.95
N GLU A 303 -3.49 -6.84 -53.00
CA GLU A 303 -3.60 -5.38 -53.10
C GLU A 303 -4.87 -4.87 -52.39
N ASP A 304 -5.93 -5.68 -52.35
CA ASP A 304 -7.17 -5.45 -51.61
C ASP A 304 -7.12 -6.10 -50.22
N ASP A 305 -8.08 -5.77 -49.34
CA ASP A 305 -8.20 -6.34 -47.98
C ASP A 305 -6.99 -6.08 -47.06
N VAL A 306 -6.37 -4.91 -47.22
CA VAL A 306 -5.20 -4.44 -46.47
C VAL A 306 -5.50 -3.07 -45.85
N ILE A 307 -5.13 -2.90 -44.58
CA ILE A 307 -5.05 -1.60 -43.92
C ILE A 307 -3.58 -1.19 -43.80
N THR A 308 -3.19 -0.09 -44.43
CA THR A 308 -1.85 0.48 -44.26
C THR A 308 -1.82 1.35 -43.01
N LEU A 309 -0.93 1.02 -42.06
CA LEU A 309 -0.65 1.80 -40.87
C LEU A 309 0.64 2.61 -41.02
N GLU A 310 0.73 3.77 -40.39
CA GLU A 310 1.92 4.63 -40.41
C GLU A 310 2.30 5.12 -39.00
N ILE A 311 3.61 5.13 -38.69
CA ILE A 311 4.11 5.81 -37.48
C ILE A 311 4.11 7.32 -37.72
N VAL A 312 3.13 8.01 -37.16
CA VAL A 312 2.93 9.46 -37.37
C VAL A 312 3.53 10.33 -36.25
N GLY A 313 3.91 9.72 -35.13
CA GLY A 313 4.45 10.47 -33.99
C GLY A 313 5.28 9.65 -33.02
N ILE A 314 6.14 10.36 -32.30
CA ILE A 314 6.91 9.84 -31.17
C ILE A 314 6.52 10.63 -29.93
N VAL A 315 6.05 9.91 -28.91
CA VAL A 315 5.47 10.52 -27.70
C VAL A 315 6.17 10.04 -26.44
N ARG A 316 6.14 10.88 -25.41
CA ARG A 316 6.74 10.61 -24.11
C ARG A 316 5.85 11.14 -23.00
N ALA A 317 5.76 10.40 -21.89
CA ALA A 317 5.08 10.92 -20.70
C ALA A 317 5.66 12.28 -20.29
N ASN A 318 4.80 13.25 -19.99
CA ASN A 318 5.19 14.59 -19.58
C ASN A 318 5.76 14.62 -18.14
N GLU A 319 6.35 15.74 -17.73
CA GLU A 319 7.06 15.85 -16.43
C GLU A 319 6.16 15.64 -15.20
N ASP A 320 4.85 15.92 -15.33
CA ASP A 320 3.87 15.74 -14.27
C ASP A 320 3.37 14.28 -14.18
N THR A 321 3.65 13.47 -15.20
CA THR A 321 3.24 12.06 -15.30
C THR A 321 4.38 11.13 -14.88
N GLU A 322 4.41 10.72 -13.62
CA GLU A 322 5.41 9.77 -13.10
C GLU A 322 5.34 8.40 -13.78
N ILE A 323 4.11 7.91 -14.03
CA ILE A 323 3.87 6.66 -14.77
C ILE A 323 2.69 6.87 -15.72
N GLY A 324 2.98 6.89 -17.03
CA GLY A 324 1.96 7.03 -18.06
C GLY A 324 1.23 5.73 -18.38
N ALA A 325 0.04 5.84 -18.99
CA ALA A 325 -0.80 4.70 -19.36
C ALA A 325 -0.10 3.67 -20.27
N LEU A 326 0.86 4.12 -21.09
CA LEU A 326 1.71 3.35 -22.00
C LEU A 326 3.19 3.72 -21.80
N THR A 327 4.11 2.76 -21.85
CA THR A 327 5.55 3.08 -21.81
C THR A 327 6.32 2.05 -22.61
N GLY A 328 7.18 2.50 -23.54
CA GLY A 328 8.04 1.62 -24.32
C GLY A 328 7.23 0.67 -25.21
N ALA A 329 6.26 1.20 -25.94
CA ALA A 329 5.26 0.43 -26.67
C ALA A 329 4.85 1.15 -27.97
N VAL A 330 4.10 0.44 -28.82
CA VAL A 330 3.41 1.03 -29.97
C VAL A 330 1.98 1.33 -29.56
N GLY A 331 1.55 2.59 -29.68
CA GLY A 331 0.18 3.01 -29.42
C GLY A 331 -0.65 3.01 -30.70
N TYR A 332 -1.86 2.46 -30.65
CA TYR A 332 -2.85 2.53 -31.74
C TYR A 332 -4.23 2.94 -31.22
N THR A 333 -5.07 3.52 -32.08
CA THR A 333 -6.43 3.97 -31.71
C THR A 333 -7.40 2.80 -31.58
N ALA A 334 -8.38 2.91 -30.70
CA ALA A 334 -9.47 1.93 -30.58
C ALA A 334 -10.27 1.78 -31.89
N ASP A 335 -10.28 2.81 -32.73
CA ASP A 335 -10.92 2.81 -34.03
C ASP A 335 -10.29 1.76 -34.98
N LEU A 336 -8.99 1.47 -34.85
CA LEU A 336 -8.35 0.34 -35.54
C LEU A 336 -8.92 -0.99 -35.07
N THR A 337 -9.09 -1.18 -33.75
CA THR A 337 -9.67 -2.40 -33.21
C THR A 337 -11.11 -2.59 -33.69
N GLU A 338 -11.91 -1.53 -33.66
CA GLU A 338 -13.29 -1.53 -34.14
C GLU A 338 -13.36 -1.88 -35.63
N ALA A 339 -12.55 -1.22 -36.47
CA ALA A 339 -12.48 -1.49 -37.90
C ALA A 339 -12.06 -2.95 -38.20
N LEU A 340 -11.05 -3.47 -37.49
CA LEU A 340 -10.61 -4.86 -37.67
C LEU A 340 -11.68 -5.87 -37.26
N LEU A 341 -12.40 -5.62 -36.17
CA LEU A 341 -13.50 -6.48 -35.72
C LEU A 341 -14.66 -6.47 -36.72
N GLU A 342 -15.06 -5.30 -37.21
CA GLU A 342 -16.16 -5.19 -38.18
C GLU A 342 -15.84 -5.92 -39.48
N ASN A 343 -14.63 -5.74 -40.01
CA ASN A 343 -14.17 -6.48 -41.20
C ASN A 343 -14.07 -7.98 -40.94
N ALA A 344 -13.52 -8.37 -39.78
CA ALA A 344 -13.43 -9.77 -39.39
C ALA A 344 -14.79 -10.45 -39.32
N GLN A 345 -15.80 -9.82 -38.70
CA GLN A 345 -17.14 -10.38 -38.59
C GLN A 345 -17.83 -10.57 -39.95
N GLN A 346 -17.46 -9.75 -40.94
CA GLN A 346 -17.99 -9.85 -42.31
C GLN A 346 -17.20 -10.83 -43.19
N SER A 347 -16.03 -11.28 -42.75
CA SER A 347 -15.14 -12.14 -43.54
C SER A 347 -15.72 -13.50 -43.89
N GLU A 348 -15.32 -14.06 -45.03
CA GLU A 348 -15.81 -15.33 -45.55
C GLU A 348 -15.56 -16.47 -44.55
N ILE A 349 -14.40 -16.48 -43.89
CA ILE A 349 -14.04 -17.50 -42.89
C ILE A 349 -14.95 -17.47 -41.67
N ILE A 350 -15.36 -16.29 -41.20
CA ILE A 350 -16.26 -16.16 -40.05
C ILE A 350 -17.68 -16.59 -40.44
N GLN A 351 -18.20 -16.11 -41.57
CA GLN A 351 -19.51 -16.55 -42.08
C GLN A 351 -19.56 -18.07 -42.29
N TRP A 352 -18.47 -18.67 -42.77
CA TRP A 352 -18.35 -20.11 -42.92
C TRP A 352 -18.35 -20.84 -41.57
N MET A 353 -17.64 -20.34 -40.57
CA MET A 353 -17.64 -20.92 -39.21
C MET A 353 -19.01 -20.87 -38.54
N GLU A 354 -19.80 -19.82 -38.79
CA GLU A 354 -21.18 -19.71 -38.32
C GLU A 354 -22.09 -20.75 -38.99
N ALA A 355 -21.93 -20.96 -40.29
CA ALA A 355 -22.66 -21.98 -41.04
C ALA A 355 -22.23 -23.41 -40.70
N ASN A 356 -20.99 -23.62 -40.24
CA ASN A 356 -20.37 -24.92 -40.00
C ASN A 356 -19.84 -25.05 -38.55
N PRO A 357 -20.69 -25.00 -37.52
CA PRO A 357 -20.25 -24.91 -36.12
C PRO A 357 -19.46 -26.12 -35.62
N THR A 358 -19.52 -27.26 -36.30
CA THR A 358 -18.81 -28.48 -35.88
C THR A 358 -17.50 -28.72 -36.61
N LEU A 359 -17.19 -27.93 -37.64
CA LEU A 359 -16.01 -28.12 -38.48
C LEU A 359 -14.95 -27.07 -38.17
N ASN A 360 -13.70 -27.50 -38.12
CA ASN A 360 -12.58 -26.58 -37.99
C ASN A 360 -12.26 -25.95 -39.36
N PRO A 361 -12.17 -24.62 -39.47
CA PRO A 361 -11.98 -23.94 -40.75
C PRO A 361 -10.62 -24.23 -41.39
N PHE A 362 -9.60 -24.63 -40.64
CA PHE A 362 -8.22 -24.74 -41.14
C PHE A 362 -7.85 -26.14 -41.64
N ASP A 363 -8.52 -27.18 -41.15
CA ASP A 363 -8.28 -28.56 -41.61
C ASP A 363 -9.52 -29.23 -42.24
N GLY A 364 -10.72 -28.63 -42.07
CA GLY A 364 -11.99 -29.14 -42.58
C GLY A 364 -12.52 -30.35 -41.81
N ASN A 365 -11.87 -30.75 -40.72
CA ASN A 365 -12.27 -31.90 -39.91
C ASN A 365 -13.28 -31.47 -38.85
N VAL A 366 -14.03 -32.45 -38.33
CA VAL A 366 -14.85 -32.24 -37.13
C VAL A 366 -13.90 -32.01 -35.95
N TYR A 367 -14.27 -31.12 -35.02
CA TYR A 367 -13.60 -31.06 -33.72
C TYR A 367 -13.81 -32.41 -32.97
N HIS A 368 -12.93 -33.39 -33.16
CA HIS A 368 -13.05 -34.78 -32.67
C HIS A 368 -12.71 -34.96 -31.18
N ILE A 369 -13.23 -34.07 -30.33
CA ILE A 369 -13.05 -34.11 -28.87
C ILE A 369 -14.45 -34.03 -28.22
N SER A 370 -14.58 -34.25 -26.90
CA SER A 370 -15.85 -34.01 -26.18
C SER A 370 -16.45 -32.66 -26.57
N SER A 371 -17.78 -32.58 -26.65
CA SER A 371 -18.53 -31.39 -27.10
C SER A 371 -18.04 -30.09 -26.49
N ASP A 372 -17.72 -30.13 -25.20
CA ASP A 372 -17.32 -28.95 -24.43
C ASP A 372 -15.94 -28.42 -24.84
N VAL A 373 -15.01 -29.32 -25.21
CA VAL A 373 -13.67 -28.93 -25.68
C VAL A 373 -13.72 -28.47 -27.12
N ALA A 374 -14.54 -29.12 -27.95
CA ALA A 374 -14.79 -28.70 -29.32
C ALA A 374 -15.32 -27.25 -29.38
N GLU A 375 -16.32 -26.93 -28.55
CA GLU A 375 -16.89 -25.59 -28.49
C GLU A 375 -15.87 -24.56 -27.96
N GLN A 376 -15.05 -24.91 -26.96
CA GLN A 376 -14.00 -24.03 -26.48
C GLN A 376 -12.95 -23.72 -27.56
N LEU A 377 -12.54 -24.70 -28.36
CA LEU A 377 -11.60 -24.50 -29.45
C LEU A 377 -12.20 -23.61 -30.54
N ARG A 378 -13.46 -23.84 -30.91
CA ARG A 378 -14.20 -23.00 -31.85
C ARG A 378 -14.31 -21.56 -31.37
N ILE A 379 -14.66 -21.36 -30.09
CA ILE A 379 -14.71 -20.03 -29.45
C ILE A 379 -13.35 -19.34 -29.51
N GLN A 380 -12.26 -20.07 -29.24
CA GLN A 380 -10.91 -19.51 -29.34
C GLN A 380 -10.55 -19.11 -30.77
N ASP A 381 -10.91 -19.91 -31.76
CA ASP A 381 -10.67 -19.59 -33.18
C ASP A 381 -11.48 -18.36 -33.60
N LEU A 382 -12.76 -18.26 -33.21
CA LEU A 382 -13.59 -17.08 -33.45
C LEU A 382 -13.03 -15.81 -32.79
N ILE A 383 -12.53 -15.90 -31.55
CA ILE A 383 -11.90 -14.75 -30.87
C ILE A 383 -10.63 -14.30 -31.63
N LYS A 384 -9.76 -15.24 -32.02
CA LYS A 384 -8.50 -14.92 -32.73
C LYS A 384 -8.76 -14.31 -34.11
N LEU A 385 -9.76 -14.82 -34.81
CA LEU A 385 -10.17 -14.34 -36.13
C LEU A 385 -11.05 -13.09 -36.07
N GLY A 386 -11.45 -12.62 -34.88
CA GLY A 386 -12.28 -11.42 -34.72
C GLY A 386 -13.78 -11.63 -34.95
N GLY A 387 -14.27 -12.87 -35.06
CA GLY A 387 -15.69 -13.18 -35.25
C GLY A 387 -16.56 -12.92 -34.01
N MET A 388 -15.94 -12.83 -32.82
CA MET A 388 -16.65 -12.48 -31.60
C MET A 388 -16.14 -11.16 -31.01
N LYS A 389 -17.06 -10.20 -30.86
CA LYS A 389 -16.85 -8.95 -30.12
C LYS A 389 -16.88 -9.19 -28.61
N LYS A 390 -15.91 -9.96 -28.11
CA LYS A 390 -15.74 -10.29 -26.70
C LYS A 390 -14.39 -9.79 -26.20
N PRO A 391 -14.33 -8.83 -25.26
CA PRO A 391 -13.05 -8.37 -24.74
C PRO A 391 -12.38 -9.51 -23.98
N LYS A 392 -11.06 -9.59 -24.12
CA LYS A 392 -10.18 -10.46 -23.34
C LYS A 392 -9.75 -9.79 -22.04
N SER A 393 -9.63 -8.47 -22.04
CA SER A 393 -9.35 -7.66 -20.86
C SER A 393 -10.06 -6.30 -20.98
N ILE A 394 -10.55 -5.79 -19.86
CA ILE A 394 -11.12 -4.44 -19.73
C ILE A 394 -10.27 -3.69 -18.71
N LYS A 395 -9.75 -2.53 -19.10
CA LYS A 395 -8.91 -1.69 -18.26
C LYS A 395 -9.64 -0.39 -17.97
N ILE A 396 -9.95 -0.14 -16.70
CA ILE A 396 -10.64 1.06 -16.24
C ILE A 396 -9.60 1.97 -15.59
N TYR A 397 -9.39 3.17 -16.11
CA TYR A 397 -8.40 4.15 -15.63
C TYR A 397 -9.08 5.17 -14.71
N PRO A 398 -8.99 5.04 -13.38
CA PRO A 398 -9.72 5.90 -12.45
C PRO A 398 -9.21 7.35 -12.45
N VAL A 399 -10.06 8.31 -12.09
CA VAL A 399 -9.63 9.72 -11.97
C VAL A 399 -8.65 9.94 -10.82
N ASN A 400 -8.84 9.23 -9.72
CA ASN A 400 -8.02 9.29 -8.51
C ASN A 400 -8.21 8.01 -7.66
N PHE A 401 -7.52 7.94 -6.53
CA PHE A 401 -7.63 6.81 -5.61
C PHE A 401 -9.04 6.63 -5.02
N ASP A 402 -9.71 7.70 -4.62
CA ASP A 402 -11.05 7.61 -4.02
C ASP A 402 -12.06 7.06 -5.03
N ALA A 403 -12.02 7.56 -6.26
CA ALA A 403 -12.85 7.05 -7.34
C ALA A 403 -12.54 5.59 -7.69
N LYS A 404 -11.28 5.18 -7.59
CA LYS A 404 -10.88 3.77 -7.74
C LYS A 404 -11.56 2.89 -6.70
N GLU A 405 -11.58 3.30 -5.43
CA GLU A 405 -12.27 2.56 -4.37
C GLU A 405 -13.78 2.53 -4.58
N GLU A 406 -14.39 3.61 -5.09
CA GLU A 406 -15.81 3.61 -5.48
C GLU A 406 -16.11 2.62 -6.62
N ILE A 407 -15.27 2.59 -7.66
CA ILE A 407 -15.40 1.61 -8.76
C ILE A 407 -15.26 0.18 -8.23
N LYS A 408 -14.29 -0.07 -7.35
CA LYS A 408 -14.08 -1.39 -6.72
C LYS A 408 -15.33 -1.83 -5.96
N ASN A 409 -15.88 -0.97 -5.11
CA ASN A 409 -17.10 -1.26 -4.35
C ASN A 409 -18.27 -1.58 -5.29
N TYR A 410 -18.44 -0.82 -6.38
CA TYR A 410 -19.47 -1.09 -7.37
C TYR A 410 -19.33 -2.48 -8.02
N LEU A 411 -18.10 -2.86 -8.40
CA LEU A 411 -17.82 -4.18 -8.99
C LEU A 411 -17.99 -5.31 -7.97
N ASP A 412 -17.60 -5.08 -6.72
CA ASP A 412 -17.74 -6.04 -5.63
C ASP A 412 -19.22 -6.27 -5.27
N GLU A 413 -20.05 -5.22 -5.25
CA GLU A 413 -21.51 -5.35 -5.08
C GLU A 413 -22.16 -6.22 -6.17
N TYR A 414 -21.75 -6.05 -7.43
CA TYR A 414 -22.20 -6.91 -8.54
C TYR A 414 -21.78 -8.37 -8.30
N ASN A 415 -20.53 -8.59 -7.90
CA ASN A 415 -19.99 -9.93 -7.68
C ASN A 415 -20.65 -10.64 -6.49
N ASP A 416 -20.91 -9.92 -5.40
CA ASP A 416 -21.59 -10.45 -4.22
C ASP A 416 -23.03 -10.85 -4.55
N ALA A 417 -23.77 -10.00 -5.29
CA ALA A 417 -25.12 -10.33 -5.73
C ALA A 417 -25.15 -11.58 -6.64
N ARG A 418 -24.20 -11.67 -7.57
CA ARG A 418 -24.11 -12.81 -8.49
C ARG A 418 -23.73 -14.11 -7.78
N LYS A 419 -22.81 -14.02 -6.82
CA LYS A 419 -22.40 -15.11 -5.95
C LYS A 419 -23.56 -15.64 -5.10
N GLU A 420 -24.34 -14.76 -4.47
CA GLU A 420 -25.51 -15.14 -3.68
C GLU A 420 -26.58 -15.82 -4.55
N GLU A 421 -26.83 -15.31 -5.75
CA GLU A 421 -27.75 -15.90 -6.71
C GLU A 421 -27.30 -17.29 -7.15
N ALA A 422 -26.03 -17.46 -7.55
CA ALA A 422 -25.51 -18.75 -7.99
C ALA A 422 -25.53 -19.81 -6.87
N ILE A 423 -25.22 -19.42 -5.64
CA ILE A 423 -25.32 -20.29 -4.46
C ILE A 423 -26.77 -20.72 -4.23
N ARG A 424 -27.72 -19.78 -4.33
CA ARG A 424 -29.14 -20.04 -4.17
C ARG A 424 -29.64 -21.02 -5.24
N GLU A 425 -29.36 -20.76 -6.51
CA GLU A 425 -29.74 -21.63 -7.65
C GLU A 425 -29.16 -23.04 -7.49
N TYR A 426 -27.91 -23.16 -7.03
CA TYR A 426 -27.30 -24.46 -6.75
C TYR A 426 -28.06 -25.22 -5.67
N TYR A 427 -28.38 -24.59 -4.54
CA TYR A 427 -29.15 -25.24 -3.48
C TYR A 427 -30.57 -25.61 -3.91
N GLU A 428 -31.24 -24.74 -4.69
CA GLU A 428 -32.55 -25.02 -5.27
C GLU A 428 -32.51 -26.22 -6.22
N SER A 429 -31.48 -26.33 -7.06
CA SER A 429 -31.27 -27.47 -7.98
C SER A 429 -31.15 -28.81 -7.24
N LEU A 430 -30.69 -28.79 -5.99
CA LEU A 430 -30.53 -29.95 -5.12
C LEU A 430 -31.73 -30.17 -4.18
N GLY A 431 -32.68 -29.24 -4.14
CA GLY A 431 -33.81 -29.27 -3.21
C GLY A 431 -33.40 -29.17 -1.74
N VAL A 432 -32.27 -28.51 -1.44
CA VAL A 432 -31.75 -28.31 -0.07
C VAL A 432 -31.68 -26.83 0.28
N THR A 433 -31.56 -26.53 1.57
CA THR A 433 -31.19 -25.20 2.07
C THR A 433 -29.77 -25.20 2.62
N GLU A 434 -29.15 -24.03 2.79
CA GLU A 434 -27.83 -23.90 3.40
C GLU A 434 -27.76 -24.55 4.80
N ALA A 435 -28.84 -24.47 5.58
CA ALA A 435 -28.92 -25.08 6.91
C ALA A 435 -28.92 -26.62 6.87
N THR A 436 -29.48 -27.20 5.80
CA THR A 436 -29.59 -28.65 5.59
C THR A 436 -28.49 -29.23 4.71
N ALA A 437 -27.66 -28.39 4.10
CA ALA A 437 -26.59 -28.81 3.20
C ALA A 437 -25.46 -29.52 3.96
N THR A 438 -24.98 -30.63 3.39
CA THR A 438 -23.77 -31.31 3.87
C THR A 438 -22.53 -30.42 3.75
N PRO A 439 -21.46 -30.67 4.53
CA PRO A 439 -20.20 -29.93 4.40
C PRO A 439 -19.66 -29.91 2.96
N GLN A 440 -19.79 -31.01 2.23
CA GLN A 440 -19.38 -31.11 0.83
C GLN A 440 -20.23 -30.20 -0.08
N GLN A 441 -21.55 -30.18 0.09
CA GLN A 441 -22.44 -29.27 -0.67
C GLN A 441 -22.16 -27.81 -0.35
N LYS A 442 -21.81 -27.47 0.90
CA LYS A 442 -21.40 -26.11 1.27
C LYS A 442 -20.10 -25.69 0.57
N LYS A 443 -19.13 -26.60 0.51
CA LYS A 443 -17.86 -26.36 -0.20
C LYS A 443 -18.08 -26.18 -1.71
N GLU A 444 -18.94 -27.01 -2.31
CA GLU A 444 -19.27 -26.90 -3.73
C GLU A 444 -20.07 -25.62 -4.03
N ALA A 445 -21.04 -25.26 -3.19
CA ALA A 445 -21.78 -24.01 -3.33
C ALA A 445 -20.83 -22.79 -3.26
N ALA A 446 -19.91 -22.77 -2.29
CA ALA A 446 -18.91 -21.70 -2.18
C ALA A 446 -18.03 -21.59 -3.45
N LYS A 447 -17.65 -22.74 -4.02
CA LYS A 447 -16.91 -22.80 -5.28
C LYS A 447 -17.73 -22.24 -6.45
N ILE A 448 -18.97 -22.67 -6.62
CA ILE A 448 -19.88 -22.19 -7.69
C ILE A 448 -20.13 -20.69 -7.55
N GLY A 449 -20.39 -20.22 -6.33
CA GLY A 449 -20.57 -18.79 -6.06
C GLY A 449 -19.32 -17.99 -6.47
N LYS A 450 -18.12 -18.50 -6.17
CA LYS A 450 -16.86 -17.88 -6.57
C LYS A 450 -16.63 -17.91 -8.08
N GLU A 451 -16.98 -18.99 -8.77
CA GLU A 451 -16.83 -19.09 -10.23
C GLU A 451 -17.87 -18.26 -11.02
N SER A 452 -18.93 -17.78 -10.35
CA SER A 452 -19.99 -16.98 -11.00
C SER A 452 -19.68 -15.48 -11.13
N GLY A 453 -18.72 -14.97 -10.36
CA GLY A 453 -18.35 -13.56 -10.36
C GLY A 453 -17.41 -13.17 -11.51
N VAL A 454 -17.24 -11.86 -11.70
CA VAL A 454 -16.29 -11.25 -12.63
C VAL A 454 -15.33 -10.36 -11.85
N TYR A 455 -14.13 -10.87 -11.58
CA TYR A 455 -13.19 -10.24 -10.66
C TYR A 455 -12.18 -9.35 -11.36
N TYR A 456 -11.94 -8.17 -10.79
CA TYR A 456 -10.87 -7.28 -11.22
C TYR A 456 -9.55 -7.62 -10.51
N THR A 457 -8.45 -7.13 -11.07
CA THR A 457 -7.11 -7.20 -10.50
C THR A 457 -6.60 -5.79 -10.28
N ASP A 458 -6.15 -5.50 -9.05
CA ASP A 458 -5.46 -4.25 -8.69
C ASP A 458 -4.00 -4.55 -8.33
N LEU A 459 -3.17 -4.73 -9.36
CA LEU A 459 -1.77 -5.11 -9.17
C LEU A 459 -1.01 -4.10 -8.29
N MET A 460 -1.21 -2.81 -8.54
CA MET A 460 -0.51 -1.78 -7.77
C MET A 460 -1.10 -1.63 -6.37
N GLY A 461 -2.40 -1.80 -6.18
CA GLY A 461 -3.01 -1.89 -4.84
C GLY A 461 -2.42 -3.04 -4.01
N VAL A 462 -2.23 -4.22 -4.63
CA VAL A 462 -1.58 -5.37 -3.98
C VAL A 462 -0.11 -5.07 -3.62
N LEU A 463 0.65 -4.45 -4.54
CA LEU A 463 2.03 -4.07 -4.29
C LEU A 463 2.13 -3.06 -3.13
N VAL A 464 1.28 -2.03 -3.12
CA VAL A 464 1.28 -1.03 -2.05
C VAL A 464 0.85 -1.63 -0.72
N SER A 465 -0.19 -2.46 -0.70
CA SER A 465 -0.62 -3.18 0.50
C SER A 465 0.52 -4.02 1.08
N SER A 466 1.30 -4.70 0.21
CA SER A 466 2.47 -5.47 0.62
C SER A 466 3.58 -4.60 1.22
N LEU A 467 3.82 -3.41 0.67
CA LEU A 467 4.77 -2.44 1.23
C LEU A 467 4.33 -1.94 2.61
N ASN A 468 3.04 -1.63 2.79
CA ASN A 468 2.47 -1.22 4.07
C ASN A 468 2.70 -2.31 5.13
N ILE A 469 2.38 -3.58 4.81
CA ILE A 469 2.59 -4.71 5.72
C ILE A 469 4.07 -4.83 6.15
N LEU A 470 5.01 -4.68 5.20
CA LEU A 470 6.44 -4.75 5.51
C LEU A 470 6.91 -3.60 6.40
N ILE A 471 6.48 -2.37 6.10
CA ILE A 471 6.85 -1.18 6.88
C ILE A 471 6.25 -1.25 8.28
N ASP A 472 5.00 -1.67 8.42
CA ASP A 472 4.35 -1.85 9.72
C ASP A 472 5.07 -2.92 10.54
N ALA A 473 5.42 -4.05 9.93
CA ALA A 473 6.16 -5.12 10.61
C ALA A 473 7.54 -4.64 11.13
N ILE A 474 8.32 -3.96 10.28
CA ILE A 474 9.62 -3.40 10.67
C ILE A 474 9.45 -2.35 11.76
N SER A 475 8.46 -1.47 11.62
CA SER A 475 8.17 -0.41 12.58
C SER A 475 7.80 -0.99 13.94
N ILE A 476 6.94 -2.01 14.00
CA ILE A 476 6.58 -2.70 15.25
C ILE A 476 7.81 -3.31 15.92
N VAL A 477 8.67 -4.00 15.17
CA VAL A 477 9.90 -4.61 15.71
C VAL A 477 10.83 -3.54 16.31
N LEU A 478 11.03 -2.43 15.59
CA LEU A 478 11.87 -1.33 16.06
C LEU A 478 11.25 -0.60 17.27
N ILE A 479 9.93 -0.42 17.29
CA ILE A 479 9.20 0.13 18.44
C ILE A 479 9.34 -0.78 19.66
N VAL A 480 9.28 -2.11 19.50
CA VAL A 480 9.50 -3.05 20.61
C VAL A 480 10.93 -2.94 21.15
N PHE A 481 11.96 -2.90 20.29
CA PHE A 481 13.34 -2.73 20.73
C PHE A 481 13.58 -1.41 21.48
N THR A 482 13.06 -0.31 20.94
CA THR A 482 13.19 1.01 21.53
C THR A 482 12.37 1.15 22.83
N SER A 483 11.23 0.45 22.93
CA SER A 483 10.45 0.36 24.17
C SER A 483 11.22 -0.34 25.30
N ILE A 484 12.03 -1.36 24.99
CA ILE A 484 12.92 -1.98 25.98
C ILE A 484 13.94 -0.96 26.49
N SER A 485 14.56 -0.17 25.60
CA SER A 485 15.47 0.91 25.99
C SER A 485 14.79 1.96 26.87
N LEU A 486 13.51 2.24 26.63
CA LEU A 486 12.71 3.15 27.44
C LEU A 486 12.47 2.61 28.87
N VAL A 487 12.18 1.31 29.01
CA VAL A 487 12.05 0.64 30.31
C VAL A 487 13.37 0.65 31.07
N VAL A 488 14.48 0.32 30.41
CA VAL A 488 15.83 0.37 31.02
C VAL A 488 16.15 1.79 31.51
N SER A 489 15.79 2.80 30.72
CA SER A 489 15.94 4.21 31.09
C SER A 489 15.10 4.58 32.31
N SER A 490 13.86 4.12 32.38
CA SER A 490 12.95 4.33 33.52
C SER A 490 13.49 3.71 34.82
N ILE A 491 14.01 2.48 34.75
CA ILE A 491 14.68 1.82 35.89
C ILE A 491 15.88 2.63 36.36
N MET A 492 16.71 3.12 35.42
CA MET A 492 17.87 3.95 35.73
C MET A 492 17.46 5.23 36.47
N ILE A 493 16.40 5.91 36.03
CA ILE A 493 15.89 7.10 36.71
C ILE A 493 15.39 6.75 38.12
N GLY A 494 14.72 5.60 38.30
CA GLY A 494 14.30 5.11 39.61
C GLY A 494 15.48 4.88 40.57
N ILE A 495 16.55 4.23 40.11
CA ILE A 495 17.79 4.00 40.88
C ILE A 495 18.44 5.33 41.26
N ILE A 496 18.55 6.27 40.31
CA ILE A 496 19.17 7.56 40.59
C ILE A 496 18.33 8.39 41.57
N THR A 497 17.00 8.34 41.44
CA THR A 497 16.08 8.98 42.39
C THR A 497 16.23 8.37 43.78
N TYR A 498 16.39 7.04 43.88
CA TYR A 498 16.68 6.36 45.14
C TYR A 498 17.99 6.82 45.77
N ILE A 499 19.08 6.90 45.00
CA ILE A 499 20.37 7.41 45.48
C ILE A 499 20.23 8.87 45.96
N SER A 500 19.51 9.71 45.20
CA SER A 500 19.28 11.11 45.59
C SER A 500 18.46 11.25 46.89
N VAL A 501 17.58 10.28 47.20
CA VAL A 501 16.88 10.22 48.49
C VAL A 501 17.86 9.88 49.62
N LEU A 502 18.77 8.93 49.40
CA LEU A 502 19.78 8.56 50.41
C LEU A 502 20.72 9.71 50.73
N GLU A 503 21.24 10.40 49.70
CA GLU A 503 22.09 11.59 49.85
C GLU A 503 21.42 12.70 50.66
N ARG A 504 20.09 12.83 50.56
CA ARG A 504 19.31 13.91 51.18
C ARG A 504 18.57 13.46 52.44
N THR A 505 18.96 12.34 53.05
CA THR A 505 18.27 11.78 54.24
C THR A 505 18.21 12.80 55.39
N LYS A 506 19.30 13.54 55.64
CA LYS A 506 19.37 14.57 56.68
C LYS A 506 18.43 15.76 56.41
N GLU A 507 18.34 16.21 55.16
CA GLU A 507 17.42 17.28 54.74
C GLU A 507 15.96 16.87 54.94
N ILE A 508 15.61 15.62 54.59
CA ILE A 508 14.27 15.06 54.82
C ILE A 508 13.96 15.00 56.32
N GLY A 509 14.92 14.60 57.15
CA GLY A 509 14.80 14.58 58.61
C GLY A 509 14.48 15.97 59.19
N ILE A 510 15.20 17.01 58.74
CA ILE A 510 14.96 18.40 59.15
C ILE A 510 13.54 18.84 58.77
N LEU A 511 13.14 18.63 57.51
CA LEU A 511 11.81 19.00 57.02
C LEU A 511 10.69 18.29 57.79
N ARG A 512 10.87 17.01 58.10
CA ARG A 512 9.91 16.21 58.87
C ARG A 512 9.83 16.67 60.33
N SER A 513 10.95 17.04 60.95
CA SER A 513 11.02 17.55 62.33
C SER A 513 10.42 18.95 62.50
N ILE A 514 10.40 19.75 61.43
CA ILE A 514 9.74 21.07 61.39
C ILE A 514 8.22 20.94 61.08
N GLY A 515 7.73 19.75 60.73
CA GLY A 515 6.29 19.46 60.62
C GLY A 515 5.80 19.05 59.22
N ALA A 516 6.68 18.78 58.25
CA ALA A 516 6.27 18.32 56.92
C ALA A 516 5.59 16.94 56.97
N ARG A 517 4.47 16.78 56.24
CA ARG A 517 3.75 15.50 56.17
C ARG A 517 4.50 14.52 55.25
N LYS A 518 4.28 13.21 55.43
CA LYS A 518 4.79 12.17 54.52
C LYS A 518 4.44 12.46 53.05
N LYS A 519 3.20 12.91 52.81
CA LYS A 519 2.72 13.31 51.47
C LYS A 519 3.45 14.55 50.92
N ASP A 520 3.89 15.46 51.78
CA ASP A 520 4.60 16.67 51.36
C ASP A 520 6.01 16.33 50.87
N ILE A 521 6.71 15.43 51.59
CA ILE A 521 8.00 14.88 51.16
C ILE A 521 7.86 14.10 49.84
N ALA A 522 6.86 13.21 49.74
CA ALA A 522 6.63 12.44 48.50
C ALA A 522 6.33 13.35 47.30
N ARG A 523 5.58 14.46 47.48
CA ARG A 523 5.29 15.43 46.42
C ARG A 523 6.55 16.12 45.88
N VAL A 524 7.53 16.43 46.73
CA VAL A 524 8.79 17.07 46.29
C VAL A 524 9.56 16.14 45.35
N PHE A 525 9.69 14.86 45.72
CA PHE A 525 10.38 13.86 44.88
C PHE A 525 9.58 13.48 43.64
N ASN A 526 8.25 13.37 43.73
CA ASN A 526 7.40 13.14 42.56
C ASN A 526 7.45 14.32 41.57
N ALA A 527 7.52 15.55 42.07
CA ALA A 527 7.74 16.74 41.25
C ALA A 527 9.14 16.74 40.59
N GLU A 528 10.15 16.21 41.28
CA GLU A 528 11.50 16.04 40.74
C GLU A 528 11.48 15.07 39.54
N ALA A 529 10.81 13.93 39.71
CA ALA A 529 10.61 12.94 38.66
C ALA A 529 9.83 13.49 37.45
N ILE A 530 8.71 14.18 37.67
CA ILE A 530 7.93 14.79 36.58
C ILE A 530 8.76 15.80 35.78
N THR A 531 9.54 16.64 36.48
CA THR A 531 10.39 17.64 35.81
C THR A 531 11.49 16.98 35.00
N ILE A 532 12.13 15.94 35.53
CA ILE A 532 13.15 15.15 34.81
C ILE A 532 12.53 14.49 33.58
N GLY A 533 11.35 13.89 33.69
CA GLY A 533 10.65 13.28 32.55
C GLY A 533 10.27 14.30 31.48
N LEU A 534 9.84 15.50 31.88
CA LEU A 534 9.55 16.58 30.93
C LEU A 534 10.82 17.03 30.20
N LEU A 535 11.93 17.23 30.93
CA LEU A 535 13.22 17.59 30.33
C LEU A 535 13.74 16.48 29.41
N ALA A 536 13.62 15.22 29.82
CA ALA A 536 14.02 14.06 29.01
C ALA A 536 13.21 13.97 27.71
N GLY A 537 11.88 14.15 27.78
CA GLY A 537 11.01 14.19 26.61
C GLY A 537 11.37 15.34 25.66
N LEU A 538 11.55 16.56 26.19
CA LEU A 538 11.92 17.73 25.38
C LEU A 538 13.29 17.59 24.74
N ILE A 539 14.29 17.10 25.49
CA ILE A 539 15.63 16.81 24.96
C ILE A 539 15.54 15.73 23.89
N GLY A 540 14.74 14.68 24.12
CA GLY A 540 14.58 13.58 23.17
C GLY A 540 14.01 14.06 21.85
N ILE A 541 12.88 14.76 21.87
CA ILE A 541 12.28 15.33 20.66
C ILE A 541 13.21 16.36 20.00
N GLY A 542 13.86 17.21 20.78
CA GLY A 542 14.80 18.21 20.25
C GLY A 542 15.98 17.56 19.52
N ILE A 543 16.57 16.51 20.10
CA ILE A 543 17.64 15.74 19.46
C ILE A 543 17.12 15.03 18.21
N THR A 544 15.95 14.40 18.27
CA THR A 544 15.33 13.78 17.09
C THR A 544 15.20 14.78 15.94
N LEU A 545 14.61 15.96 16.18
CA LEU A 545 14.46 17.00 15.18
C LEU A 545 15.80 17.44 14.58
N LEU A 546 16.84 17.57 15.39
CA LEU A 546 18.19 17.88 14.92
C LEU A 546 18.79 16.74 14.09
N SER A 547 18.59 15.49 14.51
CA SER A 547 19.04 14.30 13.79
C SER A 547 18.31 14.08 12.46
N LEU A 548 17.07 14.57 12.31
CA LEU A 548 16.34 14.48 11.03
C LEU A 548 17.05 15.21 9.89
N ILE A 549 17.83 16.26 10.16
CA ILE A 549 18.55 17.02 9.13
C ILE A 549 19.59 16.14 8.40
N PRO A 550 20.61 15.57 9.08
CA PRO A 550 21.56 14.69 8.40
C PRO A 550 20.91 13.40 7.89
N ILE A 551 19.88 12.88 8.57
CA ILE A 551 19.14 11.70 8.11
C ILE A 551 18.46 11.98 6.77
N ASN A 552 17.75 13.09 6.62
CA ASN A 552 17.07 13.43 5.37
C ASN A 552 18.04 13.74 4.23
N ILE A 553 19.21 14.34 4.51
CA ILE A 553 20.27 14.52 3.50
C ILE A 553 20.77 13.16 3.00
N LEU A 554 21.04 12.24 3.93
CA LEU A 554 21.49 10.90 3.59
C LEU A 554 20.42 10.13 2.79
N LEU A 555 19.16 10.19 3.24
CA LEU A 555 18.04 9.54 2.56
C LEU A 555 17.86 10.10 1.14
N LYS A 556 17.91 11.42 0.96
CA LYS A 556 17.81 12.03 -0.37
C LYS A 556 18.87 11.50 -1.34
N HIS A 557 20.10 11.26 -0.88
CA HIS A 557 21.16 10.73 -1.74
C HIS A 557 20.98 9.24 -2.08
N LEU A 558 20.34 8.47 -1.19
CA LEU A 558 20.12 7.04 -1.38
C LEU A 558 18.83 6.73 -2.16
N THR A 559 17.79 7.53 -1.99
CA THR A 559 16.44 7.23 -2.51
C THR A 559 15.93 8.26 -3.52
N SER A 560 16.60 9.40 -3.68
CA SER A 560 16.12 10.55 -4.47
C SER A 560 14.81 11.18 -3.97
N ILE A 561 14.30 10.76 -2.79
CA ILE A 561 13.06 11.29 -2.20
C ILE A 561 13.39 12.44 -1.25
N ASN A 562 12.72 13.58 -1.43
CA ASN A 562 12.89 14.75 -0.56
C ASN A 562 12.08 14.60 0.74
N ASN A 563 12.65 15.01 1.87
CA ASN A 563 12.00 15.13 3.18
C ASN A 563 11.24 13.86 3.61
N LEU A 564 11.87 12.69 3.44
CA LEU A 564 11.24 11.43 3.79
C LEU A 564 10.94 11.35 5.29
N ALA A 565 11.93 11.50 6.18
CA ALA A 565 11.71 11.34 7.62
C ALA A 565 11.09 12.60 8.25
N LEU A 566 9.88 12.46 8.80
CA LEU A 566 9.08 13.54 9.39
C LEU A 566 8.36 13.06 10.65
N ILE A 567 8.51 13.80 11.75
CA ILE A 567 7.77 13.52 12.99
C ILE A 567 6.40 14.22 12.96
N ASN A 568 5.33 13.49 13.24
CA ASN A 568 4.02 14.09 13.45
C ASN A 568 4.05 14.89 14.77
N PRO A 569 3.61 16.17 14.79
CA PRO A 569 3.54 16.96 16.02
C PRO A 569 2.76 16.26 17.15
N LEU A 570 1.73 15.47 16.81
CA LEU A 570 0.95 14.71 17.77
C LEU A 570 1.80 13.62 18.45
N ASP A 571 2.59 12.87 17.67
CA ASP A 571 3.48 11.82 18.20
C ASP A 571 4.53 12.42 19.14
N ALA A 572 5.07 13.60 18.81
CA ALA A 572 6.02 14.29 19.66
C ALA A 572 5.41 14.63 21.04
N VAL A 573 4.16 15.12 21.07
CA VAL A 573 3.44 15.41 22.31
C VAL A 573 3.16 14.13 23.11
N ILE A 574 2.72 13.06 22.43
CA ILE A 574 2.46 11.76 23.05
C ILE A 574 3.73 11.19 23.68
N LEU A 575 4.87 11.26 22.99
CA LEU A 575 6.15 10.76 23.50
C LEU A 575 6.65 11.56 24.72
N ILE A 576 6.45 12.88 24.74
CA ILE A 576 6.75 13.69 25.94
C ILE A 576 5.84 13.25 27.10
N ALA A 577 4.56 13.03 26.86
CA ALA A 577 3.62 12.57 27.87
C ALA A 577 4.02 11.17 28.42
N ILE A 578 4.42 10.24 27.54
CA ILE A 578 4.93 8.92 27.91
C ILE A 578 6.20 9.06 28.77
N SER A 579 7.13 9.95 28.39
CA SER A 579 8.36 10.19 29.15
C SER A 579 8.07 10.67 30.57
N VAL A 580 7.16 11.65 30.71
CA VAL A 580 6.70 12.14 32.02
C VAL A 580 6.04 11.03 32.83
N PHE A 581 5.15 10.26 32.20
CA PHE A 581 4.41 9.19 32.85
C PHE A 581 5.35 8.10 33.38
N LEU A 582 6.26 7.59 32.56
CA LEU A 582 7.20 6.54 32.97
C LEU A 582 8.15 7.01 34.06
N THR A 583 8.65 8.24 33.94
CA THR A 583 9.54 8.82 34.95
C THR A 583 8.82 9.01 36.28
N PHE A 584 7.57 9.47 36.24
CA PHE A 584 6.74 9.58 37.43
C PHE A 584 6.54 8.22 38.12
N ILE A 585 6.18 7.18 37.36
CA ILE A 585 6.00 5.82 37.89
C ILE A 585 7.30 5.30 38.53
N ALA A 586 8.44 5.48 37.88
CA ALA A 586 9.75 5.11 38.43
C ALA A 586 10.08 5.85 39.73
N GLY A 587 9.66 7.12 39.84
CA GLY A 587 9.87 7.95 41.03
C GLY A 587 8.98 7.60 42.23
N LEU A 588 7.85 6.92 42.03
CA LEU A 588 6.88 6.64 43.10
C LEU A 588 7.46 5.80 44.25
N ILE A 589 8.23 4.76 43.92
CA ILE A 589 8.83 3.86 44.90
C ILE A 589 9.83 4.62 45.80
N PRO A 590 10.89 5.27 45.25
CA PRO A 590 11.84 6.01 46.09
C PRO A 590 11.20 7.19 46.82
N ALA A 591 10.24 7.90 46.22
CA ALA A 591 9.52 8.99 46.88
C ALA A 591 8.71 8.50 48.10
N SER A 592 8.09 7.33 48.00
CA SER A 592 7.38 6.68 49.10
C SER A 592 8.34 6.24 50.21
N MET A 593 9.51 5.70 49.85
CA MET A 593 10.56 5.35 50.81
C MET A 593 11.08 6.58 51.56
N ALA A 594 11.36 7.67 50.85
CA ALA A 594 11.79 8.96 51.43
C ALA A 594 10.78 9.46 52.47
N ALA A 595 9.49 9.45 52.11
CA ALA A 595 8.41 9.90 52.97
C ALA A 595 8.20 9.05 54.23
N LYS A 596 8.65 7.79 54.23
CA LYS A 596 8.50 6.85 55.36
C LYS A 596 9.71 6.83 56.31
N ARG A 597 10.81 7.56 56.01
CA ARG A 597 11.97 7.63 56.90
C ARG A 597 11.62 8.28 58.24
N ASP A 598 12.17 7.72 59.31
CA ASP A 598 12.02 8.23 60.67
C ASP A 598 12.90 9.48 60.85
N PRO A 599 12.33 10.64 61.28
CA PRO A 599 13.08 11.87 61.48
C PRO A 599 14.23 11.74 62.49
N VAL A 600 14.06 10.92 63.52
CA VAL A 600 15.08 10.72 64.58
C VAL A 600 16.26 9.94 64.02
N ILE A 601 16.00 8.89 63.24
CA ILE A 601 17.05 8.09 62.59
C ILE A 601 17.75 8.92 61.51
N ALA A 602 16.99 9.71 60.74
CA ALA A 602 17.52 10.55 59.66
C ALA A 602 18.42 11.69 60.15
N LEU A 603 18.27 12.14 61.39
CA LEU A 603 19.12 13.16 62.02
C LEU A 603 20.34 12.57 62.75
N ARG A 604 20.32 11.26 63.05
CA ARG A 604 21.40 10.55 63.75
C ARG A 604 22.47 9.99 62.81
N THR A 605 22.18 9.87 61.52
CA THR A 605 23.15 9.47 60.49
C THR A 605 24.21 10.55 60.32
N GLU A 606 25.49 10.20 60.58
CA GLU A 606 26.67 11.03 60.27
C GLU A 606 26.86 11.18 58.76
#